data_AF-A0A7W1MQ59-F1
#
_entry.id   AF-A0A7W1MQ59-F1
#
_cell.length_a   1.000
_cell.length_b   1.000
_cell.length_c   1.000
_cell.angle_alpha   90.00
_cell.angle_beta   90.00
_cell.angle_gamma   90.00
#
_symmetry.space_group_name_H-M   'P 1'
#
loop_
_entity.id
_entity.type
_entity.pdbx_description
1 polymer ?
#
loop_
_entity_poly.entity_id
_entity_poly.type
_entity_poly.pdbx_seq_one_letter_code
_entity_poly.pdbx_strand_id
1 'polypeptide(L)'
;MYEQIQIKKLKPSGRNLFDWSPSRRGCIPAALALALACIVVSPPARAVTPAPDGGYPNFNTAEGDNALFSLTTGSYNTAVGADALLYNTAGVGNTANGTSALFNNTTGVENTANGSSALYSNTIGFKNTANGSSALYVNTTGVENTANGFLRFMATRSGATTRPPVRTRCVATQPVRSTLR
;
A
#
# COMPACT_ATOMS: atom_id res chain seq x y z
N MET A 1 72.42 61.76 -25.44
CA MET A 1 72.66 60.32 -25.27
C MET A 1 71.41 59.73 -24.62
N TYR A 2 70.57 59.02 -25.38
CA TYR A 2 69.53 58.17 -24.78
C TYR A 2 69.29 56.98 -25.71
N GLU A 3 69.71 55.82 -25.23
CA GLU A 3 69.52 54.50 -25.83
C GLU A 3 68.04 54.08 -25.75
N GLN A 4 67.50 53.54 -26.85
CA GLN A 4 66.12 53.05 -26.92
C GLN A 4 66.10 51.53 -26.68
N ILE A 5 65.50 51.13 -25.55
CA ILE A 5 65.30 49.72 -25.17
C ILE A 5 64.22 49.10 -26.09
N GLN A 6 64.60 48.08 -26.86
CA GLN A 6 63.69 47.31 -27.71
C GLN A 6 62.90 46.28 -26.90
N ILE A 7 61.60 46.50 -26.72
CA ILE A 7 60.69 45.53 -26.09
C ILE A 7 60.28 44.48 -27.13
N LYS A 8 60.82 43.26 -27.03
CA LYS A 8 60.35 42.11 -27.83
C LYS A 8 58.92 41.74 -27.41
N LYS A 9 57.95 41.90 -28.31
CA LYS A 9 56.58 41.42 -28.12
C LYS A 9 56.56 39.88 -28.09
N LEU A 10 56.21 39.29 -26.94
CA LEU A 10 55.89 37.87 -26.82
C LEU A 10 54.55 37.58 -27.50
N LYS A 11 54.53 36.58 -28.40
CA LYS A 11 53.34 36.14 -29.13
C LYS A 11 52.42 35.36 -28.17
N PRO A 12 51.14 35.76 -27.98
CA PRO A 12 50.25 35.05 -27.08
C PRO A 12 49.84 33.70 -27.68
N SER A 13 50.06 32.61 -26.93
CA SER A 13 49.55 31.27 -27.27
C SER A 13 48.07 31.19 -26.88
N GLY A 14 47.20 31.59 -27.81
CA GLY A 14 45.76 31.45 -27.68
C GLY A 14 45.33 30.02 -27.98
N ARG A 15 45.25 29.16 -26.96
CA ARG A 15 44.45 27.93 -27.07
C ARG A 15 42.99 28.31 -26.85
N ASN A 16 42.22 28.34 -27.93
CA ASN A 16 40.78 28.57 -27.82
C ASN A 16 40.15 27.35 -27.15
N LEU A 17 39.23 27.58 -26.22
CA LEU A 17 38.43 26.52 -25.57
C LEU A 17 37.58 25.68 -26.57
N PHE A 18 37.61 26.05 -27.86
CA PHE A 18 36.88 25.46 -28.98
C PHE A 18 37.78 24.80 -30.04
N ASP A 19 39.02 24.45 -29.72
CA ASP A 19 39.86 23.61 -30.58
C ASP A 19 39.44 22.12 -30.49
N TRP A 20 38.19 21.84 -30.89
CA TRP A 20 37.69 20.47 -31.03
C TRP A 20 37.87 19.97 -32.45
N SER A 21 38.34 18.71 -32.56
CA SER A 21 38.49 17.99 -33.83
C SER A 21 37.18 17.99 -34.62
N PRO A 22 37.22 18.02 -35.97
CA PRO A 22 36.02 18.08 -36.82
C PRO A 22 34.97 17.01 -36.46
N SER A 23 35.43 15.83 -36.03
CA SER A 23 34.59 14.72 -35.56
C SER A 23 33.76 15.03 -34.33
N ARG A 24 34.25 15.85 -33.38
CA ARG A 24 33.54 16.17 -32.12
C ARG A 24 32.47 17.25 -32.30
N ARG A 25 32.56 18.06 -33.37
CA ARG A 25 31.60 19.16 -33.64
C ARG A 25 30.23 18.67 -34.11
N GLY A 26 30.18 17.53 -34.80
CA GLY A 26 28.92 16.91 -35.24
C GLY A 26 28.30 15.97 -34.21
N CYS A 27 29.12 15.28 -33.41
CA CYS A 27 28.63 14.28 -32.45
C CYS A 27 27.83 14.87 -31.30
N ILE A 28 28.18 16.08 -30.83
CA ILE A 28 27.50 16.73 -29.70
C ILE A 28 26.07 17.15 -30.04
N PRO A 29 25.80 17.89 -31.14
CA PRO A 29 24.42 18.24 -31.50
C PRO A 29 23.60 17.02 -31.89
N ALA A 30 24.18 16.00 -32.51
CA ALA A 30 23.49 14.75 -32.82
C ALA A 30 23.09 13.98 -31.55
N ALA A 31 23.99 13.89 -30.56
CA ALA A 31 23.69 13.26 -29.28
C ALA A 31 22.63 14.05 -28.49
N LEU A 32 22.66 15.38 -28.54
CA LEU A 32 21.66 16.23 -27.90
C LEU A 32 20.28 16.09 -28.56
N ALA A 33 20.23 16.06 -29.89
CA ALA A 33 18.99 15.83 -30.64
C ALA A 33 18.39 14.45 -30.35
N LEU A 34 19.24 13.41 -30.26
CA LEU A 34 18.82 12.06 -29.89
C LEU A 34 18.30 12.02 -28.44
N ALA A 35 18.97 12.68 -27.50
CA ALA A 35 18.52 12.77 -26.12
C ALA A 35 17.16 13.48 -26.00
N LEU A 36 16.97 14.58 -26.74
CA LEU A 36 15.68 15.28 -26.79
C LEU A 36 14.58 14.43 -27.43
N ALA A 37 14.88 13.70 -28.50
CA ALA A 37 13.94 12.76 -29.11
C ALA A 37 13.54 11.65 -28.12
N CYS A 38 14.48 11.12 -27.32
CA CYS A 38 14.17 10.14 -26.27
C CYS A 38 13.22 10.70 -25.20
N ILE A 39 13.34 11.98 -24.85
CA ILE A 39 12.44 12.63 -23.88
C ILE A 39 11.04 12.81 -24.48
N VAL A 40 10.93 13.20 -25.74
CA VAL A 40 9.64 13.41 -26.44
C VAL A 40 8.90 12.09 -26.72
N VAL A 41 9.63 11.01 -27.00
CA VAL A 41 9.06 9.68 -27.31
C VAL A 41 8.81 8.85 -26.05
N SER A 42 9.35 9.24 -24.89
CA SER A 42 9.09 8.53 -23.64
C SER A 42 7.63 8.67 -23.18
N PRO A 43 6.97 7.58 -22.73
CA PRO A 43 5.67 7.68 -22.09
C PRO A 43 5.76 8.59 -20.85
N PRO A 44 4.75 9.44 -20.57
CA PRO A 44 4.73 10.20 -19.34
C PRO A 44 4.73 9.24 -18.15
N ALA A 45 5.83 9.21 -17.40
CA ALA A 45 5.90 8.54 -16.11
C ALA A 45 4.98 9.30 -15.14
N ARG A 46 3.72 8.87 -15.04
CA ARG A 46 2.79 9.40 -14.04
C ARG A 46 3.27 8.89 -12.69
N ALA A 47 3.62 9.80 -11.79
CA ALA A 47 3.79 9.43 -10.39
C ALA A 47 2.49 8.77 -9.92
N VAL A 48 2.60 7.58 -9.32
CA VAL A 48 1.47 6.94 -8.64
C VAL A 48 1.16 7.86 -7.46
N THR A 49 -0.06 8.40 -7.43
CA THR A 49 -0.55 9.25 -6.35
C THR A 49 -1.67 8.52 -5.65
N PRO A 50 -1.55 8.21 -4.35
CA PRO A 50 -0.40 8.45 -3.47
C PRO A 50 0.83 7.60 -3.83
N ALA A 51 2.02 8.02 -3.37
CA ALA A 51 3.25 7.25 -3.58
C ALA A 51 3.11 5.84 -2.97
N PRO A 52 3.71 4.78 -3.56
CA PRO A 52 3.63 3.38 -3.10
C PRO A 52 4.11 3.08 -1.67
N ASP A 53 4.50 4.08 -0.89
CA ASP A 53 4.97 3.98 0.50
C ASP A 53 4.33 5.03 1.44
N GLY A 54 3.27 5.72 1.00
CA GLY A 54 2.16 6.22 1.82
C GLY A 54 2.49 7.06 3.07
N GLY A 55 2.32 8.38 2.96
CA GLY A 55 2.01 9.26 4.10
C GLY A 55 0.51 9.46 4.27
N TYR A 56 -0.26 8.42 4.59
CA TYR A 56 -1.71 8.58 4.81
C TYR A 56 -1.99 9.23 6.19
N PRO A 57 -2.98 10.14 6.31
CA PRO A 57 -3.37 10.73 7.58
C PRO A 57 -3.75 9.68 8.62
N ASN A 58 -3.61 10.03 9.91
CA ASN A 58 -4.02 9.21 11.06
C ASN A 58 -3.37 7.82 11.14
N PHE A 59 -2.13 7.68 10.66
CA PHE A 59 -1.35 6.42 10.71
C PHE A 59 -2.05 5.26 9.99
N ASN A 60 -2.71 5.55 8.87
CA ASN A 60 -3.26 4.51 8.01
C ASN A 60 -2.23 4.05 6.97
N THR A 61 -2.42 2.89 6.40
CA THR A 61 -1.66 2.38 5.26
C THR A 61 -2.65 1.85 4.24
N ALA A 62 -2.63 2.37 3.02
CA ALA A 62 -3.49 1.93 1.94
C ALA A 62 -2.65 1.60 0.70
N GLU A 63 -2.73 0.37 0.22
CA GLU A 63 -2.02 -0.10 -0.97
C GLU A 63 -2.96 -0.96 -1.82
N GLY A 64 -3.39 -0.42 -2.97
CA GLY A 64 -4.37 -1.07 -3.84
C GLY A 64 -5.41 -0.08 -4.36
N ASP A 65 -6.09 -0.46 -5.45
CA ASP A 65 -7.15 0.37 -6.03
C ASP A 65 -8.28 0.56 -5.02
N ASN A 66 -8.71 1.81 -4.80
CA ASN A 66 -9.72 2.23 -3.83
C ASN A 66 -9.53 1.74 -2.37
N ALA A 67 -8.33 1.34 -1.97
CA ALA A 67 -8.05 0.99 -0.58
C ALA A 67 -8.31 2.21 0.34
N LEU A 68 -9.11 2.03 1.40
CA LEU A 68 -9.50 3.10 2.35
C LEU A 68 -10.17 4.34 1.72
N PHE A 69 -10.77 4.22 0.53
CA PHE A 69 -11.31 5.38 -0.19
C PHE A 69 -12.36 6.19 0.59
N SER A 70 -13.20 5.55 1.40
CA SER A 70 -14.28 6.22 2.15
C SER A 70 -13.89 6.63 3.59
N LEU A 71 -12.61 6.55 3.95
CA LEU A 71 -12.16 6.86 5.31
C LEU A 71 -12.30 8.35 5.63
N THR A 72 -13.06 8.68 6.68
CA THR A 72 -13.28 10.06 7.11
C THR A 72 -12.51 10.41 8.38
N THR A 73 -12.71 9.64 9.46
CA THR A 73 -12.10 9.91 10.78
C THR A 73 -11.32 8.73 11.36
N GLY A 74 -11.32 7.58 10.69
CA GLY A 74 -10.64 6.39 11.18
C GLY A 74 -9.12 6.52 11.21
N SER A 75 -8.48 5.72 12.06
CA SER A 75 -7.05 5.74 12.33
C SER A 75 -6.48 4.33 12.49
N TYR A 76 -5.18 4.18 12.28
CA TYR A 76 -4.45 2.92 12.48
C TYR A 76 -4.99 1.74 11.66
N ASN A 77 -5.54 2.00 10.47
CA ASN A 77 -6.02 0.95 9.57
C ASN A 77 -4.96 0.59 8.53
N THR A 78 -4.80 -0.71 8.26
CA THR A 78 -3.97 -1.23 7.17
C THR A 78 -4.87 -1.88 6.14
N ALA A 79 -4.85 -1.39 4.90
CA ALA A 79 -5.62 -1.89 3.78
C ALA A 79 -4.68 -2.22 2.62
N VAL A 80 -4.53 -3.51 2.31
CA VAL A 80 -3.68 -3.99 1.23
C VAL A 80 -4.52 -4.88 0.31
N GLY A 81 -4.68 -4.47 -0.93
CA GLY A 81 -5.53 -5.12 -1.93
C GLY A 81 -6.60 -4.18 -2.49
N ALA A 82 -7.09 -4.49 -3.69
CA ALA A 82 -8.16 -3.72 -4.32
C ALA A 82 -9.44 -3.76 -3.47
N ASP A 83 -10.05 -2.60 -3.26
CA ASP A 83 -11.24 -2.36 -2.44
C ASP A 83 -11.13 -2.83 -0.98
N ALA A 84 -9.91 -3.00 -0.46
CA ALA A 84 -9.71 -3.31 0.96
C ALA A 84 -10.16 -2.12 1.83
N LEU A 85 -11.02 -2.38 2.81
CA LEU A 85 -11.62 -1.34 3.68
C LEU A 85 -12.30 -0.19 2.92
N LEU A 86 -12.84 -0.45 1.72
CA LEU A 86 -13.41 0.58 0.84
C LEU A 86 -14.43 1.49 1.56
N TYR A 87 -15.37 0.90 2.29
CA TYR A 87 -16.45 1.61 2.98
C TYR A 87 -16.20 1.82 4.48
N ASN A 88 -14.95 1.74 4.93
CA ASN A 88 -14.61 2.09 6.31
C ASN A 88 -14.60 3.58 6.51
N THR A 89 -15.53 4.11 7.32
CA THR A 89 -15.67 5.55 7.54
C THR A 89 -14.96 5.99 8.83
N ALA A 90 -15.21 5.29 9.94
CA ALA A 90 -14.70 5.67 11.26
C ALA A 90 -14.03 4.52 12.04
N GLY A 91 -13.88 3.33 11.44
CA GLY A 91 -13.24 2.21 12.10
C GLY A 91 -11.77 2.46 12.45
N VAL A 92 -11.32 1.85 13.54
CA VAL A 92 -9.98 2.04 14.11
C VAL A 92 -9.28 0.69 14.26
N GLY A 93 -8.00 0.63 13.91
CA GLY A 93 -7.17 -0.54 14.18
C GLY A 93 -7.52 -1.77 13.34
N ASN A 94 -8.10 -1.60 12.14
CA ASN A 94 -8.46 -2.73 11.29
C ASN A 94 -7.31 -3.10 10.35
N THR A 95 -7.05 -4.39 10.17
CA THR A 95 -6.08 -4.92 9.20
C THR A 95 -6.81 -5.73 8.14
N ALA A 96 -6.77 -5.28 6.89
CA ALA A 96 -7.36 -5.92 5.73
C ALA A 96 -6.27 -6.24 4.71
N ASN A 97 -6.00 -7.52 4.49
CA ASN A 97 -5.05 -8.00 3.50
C ASN A 97 -5.78 -8.95 2.53
N GLY A 98 -6.00 -8.49 1.30
CA GLY A 98 -6.67 -9.21 0.23
C GLY A 98 -7.76 -8.38 -0.45
N THR A 99 -8.09 -8.74 -1.69
CA THR A 99 -9.13 -8.07 -2.47
C THR A 99 -10.47 -8.09 -1.74
N SER A 100 -11.05 -6.90 -1.54
CA SER A 100 -12.33 -6.68 -0.84
C SER A 100 -12.37 -7.23 0.60
N ALA A 101 -11.22 -7.37 1.26
CA ALA A 101 -11.17 -7.67 2.68
C ALA A 101 -11.76 -6.50 3.50
N LEU A 102 -12.65 -6.79 4.45
CA LEU A 102 -13.37 -5.78 5.26
C LEU A 102 -14.09 -4.70 4.42
N PHE A 103 -14.55 -5.06 3.22
CA PHE A 103 -15.12 -4.14 2.24
C PHE A 103 -16.21 -3.21 2.82
N ASN A 104 -17.15 -3.77 3.59
CA ASN A 104 -18.27 -3.04 4.20
C ASN A 104 -18.14 -2.94 5.73
N ASN A 105 -17.00 -2.44 6.22
CA ASN A 105 -16.75 -2.22 7.64
C ASN A 105 -16.88 -0.76 8.03
N THR A 106 -18.06 -0.28 8.41
CA THR A 106 -18.30 1.15 8.64
C THR A 106 -17.65 1.69 9.92
N THR A 107 -17.85 1.02 11.05
CA THR A 107 -17.39 1.48 12.38
C THR A 107 -16.74 0.38 13.21
N GLY A 108 -16.49 -0.80 12.63
CA GLY A 108 -15.85 -1.90 13.34
C GLY A 108 -14.43 -1.56 13.76
N VAL A 109 -14.01 -2.15 14.88
CA VAL A 109 -12.75 -1.84 15.55
C VAL A 109 -11.94 -3.13 15.75
N GLU A 110 -10.63 -3.06 15.55
CA GLU A 110 -9.70 -4.18 15.82
C GLU A 110 -10.04 -5.48 15.06
N ASN A 111 -10.51 -5.38 13.82
CA ASN A 111 -10.74 -6.57 12.99
C ASN A 111 -9.50 -6.91 12.15
N THR A 112 -9.17 -8.20 12.07
CA THR A 112 -8.11 -8.73 11.20
C THR A 112 -8.72 -9.62 10.13
N ALA A 113 -8.60 -9.24 8.87
CA ALA A 113 -9.05 -9.98 7.70
C ALA A 113 -7.86 -10.26 6.79
N ASN A 114 -7.50 -11.54 6.65
CA ASN A 114 -6.45 -12.02 5.77
C ASN A 114 -7.06 -13.01 4.76
N GLY A 115 -7.22 -12.58 3.51
CA GLY A 115 -7.84 -13.34 2.43
C GLY A 115 -8.84 -12.50 1.63
N SER A 116 -9.03 -12.85 0.36
CA SER A 116 -10.01 -12.16 -0.48
C SER A 116 -11.43 -12.30 0.09
N SER A 117 -12.16 -11.19 0.20
CA SER A 117 -13.51 -11.12 0.78
C SER A 117 -13.64 -11.63 2.22
N ALA A 118 -12.53 -11.73 2.97
CA ALA A 118 -12.59 -12.02 4.40
C ALA A 118 -13.29 -10.86 5.13
N LEU A 119 -14.26 -11.17 6.01
CA LEU A 119 -15.10 -10.19 6.71
C LEU A 119 -15.77 -9.16 5.79
N TYR A 120 -16.14 -9.56 4.56
CA TYR A 120 -16.70 -8.68 3.54
C TYR A 120 -17.84 -7.78 4.04
N SER A 121 -18.76 -8.32 4.85
CA SER A 121 -19.88 -7.59 5.46
C SER A 121 -19.81 -7.62 6.99
N ASN A 122 -18.93 -6.79 7.56
CA ASN A 122 -18.79 -6.60 9.01
C ASN A 122 -19.05 -5.15 9.40
N THR A 123 -20.30 -4.77 9.69
CA THR A 123 -20.69 -3.37 9.87
C THR A 123 -20.23 -2.74 11.20
N ILE A 124 -20.41 -3.43 12.33
CA ILE A 124 -20.17 -2.90 13.69
C ILE A 124 -19.35 -3.89 14.55
N GLY A 125 -19.06 -5.08 14.04
CA GLY A 125 -18.32 -6.10 14.80
C GLY A 125 -16.92 -5.63 15.16
N PHE A 126 -16.44 -6.07 16.34
CA PHE A 126 -15.10 -5.75 16.83
C PHE A 126 -14.33 -7.00 17.24
N LYS A 127 -13.00 -6.93 17.17
CA LYS A 127 -12.08 -8.01 17.54
C LYS A 127 -12.29 -9.33 16.78
N ASN A 128 -12.74 -9.29 15.53
CA ASN A 128 -12.88 -10.49 14.72
C ASN A 128 -11.59 -10.80 13.96
N THR A 129 -11.18 -12.06 13.93
CA THR A 129 -10.05 -12.57 13.16
C THR A 129 -10.54 -13.55 12.10
N ALA A 130 -10.38 -13.21 10.83
CA ALA A 130 -10.71 -14.04 9.69
C ALA A 130 -9.46 -14.29 8.85
N ASN A 131 -9.03 -15.55 8.77
CA ASN A 131 -7.88 -15.97 7.98
C ASN A 131 -8.29 -17.02 6.95
N GLY A 132 -8.47 -16.59 5.71
CA GLY A 132 -8.88 -17.41 4.58
C GLY A 132 -9.85 -16.66 3.66
N SER A 133 -9.90 -17.05 2.39
CA SER A 133 -10.81 -16.42 1.43
C SER A 133 -12.27 -16.61 1.86
N SER A 134 -13.03 -15.51 1.83
CA SER A 134 -14.40 -15.41 2.29
C SER A 134 -14.63 -15.75 3.77
N ALA A 135 -13.60 -15.96 4.60
CA ALA A 135 -13.79 -16.30 6.02
C ALA A 135 -14.64 -15.22 6.72
N LEU A 136 -15.65 -15.64 7.49
CA LEU A 136 -16.66 -14.77 8.12
C LEU A 136 -17.31 -13.75 7.13
N TYR A 137 -17.60 -14.17 5.91
CA TYR A 137 -18.14 -13.30 4.83
C TYR A 137 -19.27 -12.37 5.29
N VAL A 138 -20.22 -12.89 6.08
CA VAL A 138 -21.24 -12.08 6.77
C VAL A 138 -21.01 -12.16 8.27
N ASN A 139 -20.67 -11.04 8.89
CA ASN A 139 -20.50 -10.92 10.33
C ASN A 139 -20.87 -9.52 10.81
N THR A 140 -22.15 -9.16 10.70
CA THR A 140 -22.64 -7.78 10.87
C THR A 140 -22.44 -7.21 12.27
N THR A 141 -22.58 -8.04 13.32
CA THR A 141 -22.50 -7.62 14.74
C THR A 141 -21.67 -8.57 15.61
N GLY A 142 -20.96 -9.54 15.02
CA GLY A 142 -20.21 -10.51 15.81
C GLY A 142 -19.00 -9.87 16.50
N VAL A 143 -18.72 -10.38 17.70
CA VAL A 143 -17.63 -9.93 18.56
C VAL A 143 -16.71 -11.12 18.83
N GLU A 144 -15.40 -10.90 18.75
CA GLU A 144 -14.38 -11.91 19.14
C GLU A 144 -14.49 -13.25 18.39
N ASN A 145 -14.94 -13.23 17.13
CA ASN A 145 -14.98 -14.43 16.30
C ASN A 145 -13.62 -14.71 15.69
N THR A 146 -13.17 -15.96 15.74
CA THR A 146 -11.99 -16.43 15.02
C THR A 146 -12.41 -17.49 14.00
N ALA A 147 -12.13 -17.24 12.72
CA ALA A 147 -12.33 -18.20 11.66
C ALA A 147 -11.05 -18.37 10.84
N ASN A 148 -10.64 -19.63 10.67
CA ASN A 148 -9.50 -20.00 9.85
C ASN A 148 -10.00 -20.95 8.75
N GLY A 149 -9.65 -20.68 7.49
CA GLY A 149 -10.01 -21.48 6.32
C GLY A 149 -10.90 -20.73 5.31
N PHE A 150 -11.18 -21.38 4.18
CA PHE A 150 -12.06 -20.86 3.14
C PHE A 150 -13.53 -21.05 3.52
N LEU A 151 -14.36 -20.04 3.30
CA LEU A 151 -15.82 -20.18 3.43
C LEU A 151 -16.32 -20.99 2.23
N ARG A 152 -16.36 -22.31 2.37
CA ARG A 152 -17.10 -23.16 1.44
C ARG A 152 -18.57 -22.83 1.65
N PHE A 153 -19.23 -22.36 0.59
CA PHE A 153 -20.68 -22.19 0.47
C PHE A 153 -21.38 -23.47 0.98
N MET A 154 -21.66 -23.55 2.27
CA MET A 154 -22.64 -24.48 2.79
C MET A 154 -23.96 -23.82 2.50
N ALA A 155 -24.63 -24.30 1.45
CA ALA A 155 -26.05 -24.10 1.31
C ALA A 155 -26.71 -24.53 2.61
N THR A 156 -27.06 -23.59 3.48
CA THR A 156 -28.06 -23.78 4.53
C THR A 156 -29.42 -23.82 3.84
N ARG A 157 -29.67 -24.85 3.04
CA ARG A 157 -31.02 -25.19 2.61
C ARG A 157 -31.51 -26.35 3.47
N SER A 158 -32.29 -25.96 4.49
CA SER A 158 -33.38 -26.68 5.14
C SER A 158 -33.19 -28.18 5.41
N GLY A 159 -33.08 -28.53 6.69
CA GLY A 159 -33.44 -29.87 7.18
C GLY A 159 -32.28 -30.82 7.45
N ALA A 160 -31.54 -30.59 8.53
CA ALA A 160 -30.87 -31.66 9.26
C ALA A 160 -30.60 -31.24 10.70
N THR A 161 -31.54 -31.54 11.59
CA THR A 161 -31.27 -31.73 13.01
C THR A 161 -30.26 -32.86 13.16
N THR A 162 -29.00 -32.54 13.49
CA THR A 162 -28.22 -33.14 14.58
C THR A 162 -26.73 -32.78 14.43
N ARG A 163 -26.22 -32.16 15.50
CA ARG A 163 -24.81 -31.98 15.88
C ARG A 163 -24.04 -30.83 15.19
N PRO A 164 -23.82 -29.70 15.89
CA PRO A 164 -22.87 -28.69 15.43
C PRO A 164 -21.45 -29.27 15.44
N PRO A 165 -20.66 -29.14 14.36
CA PRO A 165 -19.23 -29.42 14.44
C PRO A 165 -18.57 -28.26 15.20
N VAL A 166 -18.18 -28.59 16.43
CA VAL A 166 -17.18 -27.96 17.30
C VAL A 166 -17.31 -26.43 17.45
N ARG A 167 -17.90 -26.05 18.60
CA ARG A 167 -17.53 -24.81 19.30
C ARG A 167 -16.00 -24.73 19.38
N THR A 168 -15.36 -23.90 18.57
CA THR A 168 -14.02 -23.42 18.91
C THR A 168 -14.20 -22.44 20.06
N ARG A 169 -14.14 -22.94 21.30
CA ARG A 169 -14.22 -22.13 22.52
C ARG A 169 -12.90 -21.37 22.68
N CYS A 170 -13.06 -20.06 22.88
CA CYS A 170 -12.23 -19.07 23.56
C CYS A 170 -10.87 -19.52 24.14
N VAL A 171 -9.82 -18.74 23.88
CA VAL A 171 -8.67 -18.63 24.81
C VAL A 171 -8.78 -17.29 25.54
N ALA A 172 -9.43 -17.30 26.70
CA ALA A 172 -9.22 -16.30 27.74
C ALA A 172 -8.22 -16.90 28.72
N THR A 173 -6.97 -16.42 28.70
CA THR A 173 -5.97 -16.78 29.71
C THR A 173 -6.38 -16.17 31.05
N GLN A 174 -6.73 -17.00 32.04
CA GLN A 174 -6.74 -16.60 33.45
C GLN A 174 -5.63 -17.39 34.20
N PRO A 175 -4.88 -16.75 35.12
CA PRO A 175 -3.83 -17.43 35.87
C PRO A 175 -4.44 -18.31 36.97
N VAL A 176 -3.92 -19.54 37.08
CA VAL A 176 -4.35 -20.51 38.10
C VAL A 176 -3.84 -20.05 39.47
N ARG A 177 -4.76 -19.65 40.36
CA ARG A 177 -4.47 -19.43 41.78
C ARG A 177 -4.43 -20.79 42.47
N SER A 178 -3.25 -21.23 42.90
CA SER A 178 -3.11 -22.42 43.76
C SER A 178 -3.44 -22.06 45.21
N THR A 179 -4.42 -22.76 45.78
CA THR A 179 -4.57 -22.92 47.22
C THR A 179 -4.99 -24.37 47.44
N LEU A 180 -4.00 -25.24 47.67
CA LEU A 180 -4.20 -26.54 48.30
C LEU A 180 -4.11 -26.33 49.82
N ARG A 181 -4.99 -27.05 50.52
CA ARG A 181 -5.07 -27.16 51.99
C ARG A 181 -3.78 -27.72 52.59
#